data_AF-A0A2V5UVR1-F1
#
_entry.id   AF-A0A2V5UVR1-F1
#
_cell.length_a   1.000
_cell.length_b   1.000
_cell.length_c   1.000
_cell.angle_alpha   90.00
_cell.angle_beta   90.00
_cell.angle_gamma   90.00
#
_symmetry.space_group_name_H-M   'P 1'
#
loop_
_entity.id
_entity.type
_entity.pdbx_description
1 polymer ?
#
loop_
_entity_poly.entity_id
_entity_poly.type
_entity_poly.pdbx_seq_one_letter_code
_entity_poly.pdbx_strand_id
1 'polypeptide(L)'
;MKILFGVVSVLIVGYLAWHWFAPTPAAPTPVQRSSPKPAAAHAPPPKRLAQQPAAKPTPARPVAPQPRLAPEGTYFLLERASLKIDSGVVGFAPGTKVALLDHDDSASTVTDGQYQFTVPSFQLTNDLDIAASVAKSDYAAQAQLADLTAKWTQEYNQQQRDAFIASEKEREQKKTRSRTARRTPTPAQHR
;
A
#
# COMPACT_ATOMS: atom_id res chain seq x y z
N MET A 1 7.75 -18.73 36.55
CA MET A 1 8.23 -18.00 35.35
C MET A 1 7.23 -16.93 34.90
N LYS A 2 6.91 -15.93 35.74
CA LYS A 2 5.98 -14.84 35.37
C LYS A 2 6.60 -13.44 35.51
N ILE A 3 7.81 -13.35 36.06
CA ILE A 3 8.48 -12.08 36.37
C ILE A 3 9.39 -11.62 35.21
N LEU A 4 9.78 -12.51 34.29
CA LEU A 4 10.64 -12.16 33.16
C LEU A 4 9.95 -11.33 32.06
N PHE A 5 8.64 -11.49 31.85
CA PHE A 5 7.92 -10.80 30.77
C PHE A 5 7.59 -9.32 31.06
N GLY A 6 7.57 -8.92 32.34
CA GLY A 6 7.32 -7.54 32.73
C GLY A 6 8.47 -6.60 32.40
N VAL A 7 9.72 -7.06 32.58
CA VAL A 7 10.92 -6.23 32.39
C VAL A 7 11.21 -5.98 30.91
N VAL A 8 10.95 -6.96 30.04
CA VAL A 8 11.13 -6.81 28.58
C VAL A 8 10.13 -5.82 27.99
N SER A 9 8.90 -5.77 28.50
CA SER A 9 7.88 -4.84 28.02
C SER A 9 8.19 -3.38 28.35
N VAL A 10 8.79 -3.10 29.52
CA VAL A 10 9.19 -1.74 29.91
C VAL A 10 10.36 -1.23 29.07
N LEU A 11 11.30 -2.11 28.69
CA LEU A 11 12.44 -1.75 27.83
C LEU A 11 12.01 -1.41 26.39
N ILE A 12 11.03 -2.14 25.83
CA ILE A 12 10.56 -1.90 24.47
C ILE A 12 9.75 -0.59 24.38
N VAL A 13 8.88 -0.32 25.35
CA VAL A 13 8.09 0.93 25.38
C VAL A 13 9.00 2.14 25.63
N GLY A 14 10.01 2.02 26.50
CA GLY A 14 10.99 3.08 26.72
C GLY A 14 11.85 3.38 25.48
N TYR A 15 12.26 2.33 24.75
CA TYR A 15 13.04 2.49 23.52
C TYR A 15 12.22 3.11 22.37
N LEU A 16 10.93 2.77 22.28
CA LEU A 16 10.01 3.38 21.32
C LEU A 16 9.60 4.81 21.71
N ALA A 17 9.63 5.20 22.98
CA ALA A 17 9.43 6.60 23.35
C ALA A 17 10.66 7.47 23.00
N TRP A 18 11.87 6.94 23.10
CA TRP A 18 13.11 7.69 22.83
C TRP A 18 13.26 8.05 21.33
N HIS A 19 12.88 7.16 20.39
CA HIS A 19 13.07 7.45 18.96
C HIS A 19 12.19 8.59 18.40
N TRP A 20 11.14 9.00 19.11
CA TRP A 20 10.29 10.13 18.70
C TRP A 20 10.76 11.49 19.24
N PHE A 21 11.63 11.51 20.24
CA PHE A 21 12.05 12.73 20.93
C PHE A 21 13.50 13.14 20.66
N ALA A 22 14.19 12.48 19.73
CA ALA A 22 15.55 12.87 19.34
C ALA A 22 15.50 14.14 18.44
N PRO A 23 16.08 15.27 18.86
CA PRO A 23 16.19 16.45 18.03
C PRO A 23 17.13 16.16 16.85
N THR A 24 16.64 16.32 15.62
CA THR A 24 17.45 16.24 14.41
C THR A 24 18.57 17.28 14.44
N PRO A 25 19.85 16.89 14.23
CA PRO A 25 20.94 17.84 14.08
C PRO A 25 20.71 18.69 12.82
N ALA A 26 20.85 20.01 13.00
CA ALA A 26 20.68 21.01 11.95
C ALA A 26 21.55 20.72 10.71
N ALA A 27 20.93 20.77 9.54
CA ALA A 27 21.62 20.67 8.26
C ALA A 27 22.57 21.86 8.05
N PRO A 28 23.82 21.66 7.57
CA PRO A 28 24.72 22.76 7.26
C PRO A 28 24.25 23.51 6.01
N THR A 29 24.13 24.83 6.15
CA THR A 29 23.92 25.80 5.06
C THR A 29 24.98 25.65 3.96
N PRO A 30 24.62 25.63 2.67
CA PRO A 30 25.59 25.68 1.60
C PRO A 30 26.26 27.07 1.55
N VAL A 31 27.58 27.08 1.75
CA VAL A 31 28.43 28.26 1.67
C VAL A 31 28.48 28.75 0.22
N GLN A 32 27.97 29.95 0.01
CA GLN A 32 28.02 30.71 -1.23
C GLN A 32 29.49 31.07 -1.57
N ARG A 33 30.11 30.31 -2.48
CA ARG A 33 31.46 30.60 -2.98
C ARG A 33 31.37 31.57 -4.16
N SER A 34 31.55 32.85 -3.84
CA SER A 34 31.84 33.93 -4.78
C SER A 34 33.08 33.58 -5.61
N SER A 35 32.94 33.65 -6.94
CA SER A 35 34.07 33.61 -7.87
C SER A 35 34.25 34.99 -8.51
N PRO A 36 35.49 35.51 -8.61
CA PRO A 36 35.75 36.89 -8.94
C PRO A 36 35.74 37.16 -10.44
N LYS A 37 35.32 38.38 -10.77
CA LYS A 37 35.44 39.06 -12.06
C LYS A 37 36.90 39.31 -12.43
N PRO A 38 37.31 39.09 -13.69
CA PRO A 38 38.39 39.84 -14.29
C PRO A 38 37.93 40.72 -15.48
N ALA A 39 38.29 41.99 -15.35
CA ALA A 39 38.67 43.01 -16.33
C ALA A 39 38.38 42.84 -17.85
N ALA A 40 37.90 43.94 -18.42
CA ALA A 40 37.97 44.32 -19.84
C ALA A 40 39.45 44.39 -20.33
N ALA A 41 39.84 44.36 -21.62
CA ALA A 41 39.29 45.03 -22.79
C ALA A 41 40.09 44.68 -24.10
N HIS A 42 39.53 45.07 -25.26
CA HIS A 42 40.14 45.35 -26.59
C HIS A 42 40.21 44.27 -27.71
N ALA A 43 39.32 44.51 -28.70
CA ALA A 43 39.47 44.60 -30.17
C ALA A 43 39.85 43.37 -31.07
N PRO A 44 39.18 43.19 -32.24
CA PRO A 44 39.34 42.03 -33.14
C PRO A 44 40.31 42.29 -34.32
N PRO A 45 40.86 41.24 -34.96
CA PRO A 45 40.68 41.06 -36.43
C PRO A 45 40.71 39.57 -36.87
N PRO A 46 40.71 39.24 -38.19
CA PRO A 46 39.59 39.23 -39.11
C PRO A 46 39.18 37.81 -39.58
N LYS A 47 38.01 37.73 -40.22
CA LYS A 47 37.44 36.61 -41.02
C LYS A 47 38.40 35.44 -41.33
N ARG A 48 38.17 34.31 -40.67
CA ARG A 48 38.37 32.98 -41.27
C ARG A 48 37.01 32.39 -41.59
N LEU A 49 36.72 32.31 -42.89
CA LEU A 49 35.71 31.42 -43.45
C LEU A 49 36.17 29.97 -43.18
N ALA A 50 35.96 29.51 -41.96
CA ALA A 50 36.04 28.09 -41.63
C ALA A 50 34.63 27.54 -41.77
N GLN A 51 34.45 26.72 -42.79
CA GLN A 51 33.25 25.96 -43.10
C GLN A 51 32.70 25.30 -41.84
N GLN A 52 31.56 25.81 -41.36
CA GLN A 52 30.81 25.21 -40.28
C GLN A 52 30.16 23.92 -40.85
N PRO A 53 30.51 22.72 -40.37
CA PRO A 53 29.76 21.53 -40.70
C PRO A 53 28.32 21.77 -40.24
N ALA A 54 27.35 21.55 -41.13
CA ALA A 54 25.93 21.72 -40.85
C ALA A 54 25.60 21.08 -39.49
N ALA A 55 25.09 21.89 -38.56
CA ALA A 55 24.63 21.42 -37.26
C ALA A 55 23.56 20.35 -37.50
N LYS A 56 23.87 19.12 -37.10
CA LYS A 56 22.91 18.01 -37.01
C LYS A 56 21.71 18.51 -36.18
N PRO A 57 20.46 18.36 -36.63
CA PRO A 57 19.31 18.78 -35.82
C PRO A 57 19.36 18.04 -34.50
N THR A 58 19.51 18.77 -33.40
CA THR A 58 19.35 18.23 -32.06
C THR A 58 17.94 17.61 -31.98
N PRO A 59 17.80 16.34 -31.57
CA PRO A 59 16.48 15.75 -31.36
C PRO A 59 15.69 16.66 -30.42
N ALA A 60 14.48 17.06 -30.83
CA ALA A 60 13.60 17.83 -29.98
C ALA A 60 13.46 17.12 -28.62
N ARG A 61 13.85 17.81 -27.54
CA ARG A 61 13.67 17.33 -26.18
C ARG A 61 12.20 16.90 -26.02
N PRO A 62 11.91 15.67 -25.56
CA PRO A 62 10.54 15.27 -25.25
C PRO A 62 9.93 16.31 -24.30
N VAL A 63 8.84 16.92 -24.71
CA VAL A 63 8.06 17.81 -23.84
C VAL A 63 7.58 16.95 -22.68
N ALA A 64 7.91 17.35 -21.44
CA ALA A 64 7.42 16.64 -20.26
C ALA A 64 5.88 16.60 -20.32
N PRO A 65 5.24 15.44 -20.08
CA PRO A 65 3.79 15.36 -20.02
C PRO A 65 3.26 16.40 -19.03
N GLN A 66 2.34 17.25 -19.48
CA GLN A 66 1.67 18.17 -18.58
C GLN A 66 0.70 17.37 -17.69
N PRO A 67 0.68 17.63 -16.38
CA PRO A 67 -0.29 17.01 -15.47
C PRO A 67 -1.72 17.23 -15.98
N ARG A 68 -2.51 16.17 -16.05
CA ARG A 68 -3.93 16.28 -16.39
C ARG A 68 -4.70 16.64 -15.13
N LEU A 69 -4.95 17.93 -14.96
CA LEU A 69 -5.68 18.46 -13.81
C LEU A 69 -7.18 18.22 -13.94
N ALA A 70 -7.82 17.97 -12.80
CA ALA A 70 -9.27 17.86 -12.69
C ALA A 70 -9.91 19.26 -12.67
N PRO A 71 -11.21 19.36 -12.98
CA PRO A 71 -11.93 20.63 -12.83
C PRO A 71 -11.77 21.21 -11.43
N GLU A 72 -11.84 22.53 -11.33
CA GLU A 72 -11.76 23.24 -10.06
C GLU A 72 -12.79 22.71 -9.05
N GLY A 73 -12.37 22.59 -7.79
CA GLY A 73 -13.19 22.00 -6.72
C GLY A 73 -13.33 20.47 -6.77
N THR A 74 -12.78 19.80 -7.79
CA THR A 74 -12.73 18.33 -7.85
C THR A 74 -11.36 17.81 -7.41
N TYR A 75 -11.37 16.90 -6.46
CA TYR A 75 -10.17 16.27 -5.92
C TYR A 75 -10.37 14.76 -5.86
N PHE A 76 -9.26 14.06 -5.67
CA PHE A 76 -9.22 12.61 -5.54
C PHE A 76 -8.43 12.24 -4.30
N LEU A 77 -8.92 11.25 -3.57
CA LEU A 77 -8.23 10.71 -2.41
C LEU A 77 -6.96 9.97 -2.84
N LEU A 78 -5.84 10.23 -2.19
CA LEU A 78 -4.60 9.49 -2.37
C LEU A 78 -4.50 8.27 -1.44
N GLU A 79 -5.22 8.31 -0.34
CA GLU A 79 -5.23 7.27 0.68
C GLU A 79 -6.65 6.84 1.00
N ARG A 80 -6.78 5.70 1.69
CA ARG A 80 -8.08 5.21 2.13
C ARG A 80 -8.57 6.08 3.29
N ALA A 81 -9.75 6.67 3.13
CA ALA A 81 -10.43 7.36 4.22
C ALA A 81 -11.52 6.48 4.82
N SER A 82 -11.87 6.71 6.08
CA SER A 82 -12.97 6.01 6.75
C SER A 82 -13.79 6.99 7.56
N LEU A 83 -15.11 6.94 7.38
CA LEU A 83 -16.07 7.73 8.14
C LEU A 83 -16.90 6.80 9.03
N LYS A 84 -16.95 7.10 10.32
CA LYS A 84 -17.85 6.43 11.26
C LYS A 84 -19.22 7.10 11.20
N ILE A 85 -20.25 6.29 11.03
CA ILE A 85 -21.66 6.70 11.04
C ILE A 85 -22.41 5.81 12.03
N ASP A 86 -23.65 6.16 12.35
CA ASP A 86 -24.45 5.43 13.35
C ASP A 86 -24.66 3.95 12.99
N SER A 87 -24.73 3.64 11.69
CA SER A 87 -24.91 2.28 11.18
C SER A 87 -23.61 1.49 10.98
N GLY A 88 -22.43 2.09 11.18
CA GLY A 88 -21.14 1.42 10.98
C GLY A 88 -20.02 2.32 10.45
N VAL A 89 -19.16 1.76 9.59
CA VAL A 89 -18.02 2.47 9.01
C VAL A 89 -18.13 2.45 7.48
N VAL A 90 -18.07 3.62 6.86
CA VAL A 90 -17.96 3.78 5.41
C VAL A 90 -16.50 3.97 5.07
N GLY A 91 -15.98 3.13 4.17
CA GLY A 91 -14.62 3.26 3.64
C GLY A 91 -14.63 3.88 2.26
N PHE A 92 -13.76 4.85 2.01
CA PHE A 92 -13.55 5.48 0.71
C PHE A 92 -12.21 5.00 0.14
N ALA A 93 -12.25 4.38 -1.04
CA ALA A 93 -11.05 3.85 -1.67
C ALA A 93 -10.13 4.98 -2.15
N PRO A 94 -8.81 4.74 -2.21
CA PRO A 94 -7.91 5.62 -2.94
C PRO A 94 -8.37 5.82 -4.39
N GLY A 95 -8.24 7.04 -4.91
CA GLY A 95 -8.74 7.46 -6.22
C GLY A 95 -10.23 7.81 -6.25
N THR A 96 -10.93 7.79 -5.12
CA THR A 96 -12.33 8.24 -5.06
C THR A 96 -12.41 9.74 -5.34
N LYS A 97 -13.30 10.12 -6.25
CA LYS A 97 -13.59 11.52 -6.57
C LYS A 97 -14.38 12.15 -5.44
N VAL A 98 -13.94 13.31 -4.98
CA VAL A 98 -14.60 14.12 -3.96
C VAL A 98 -14.64 15.59 -4.40
N ALA A 99 -15.69 16.29 -3.97
CA ALA A 99 -15.80 17.74 -4.11
C ALA A 99 -15.28 18.42 -2.85
N LEU A 100 -14.45 19.44 -3.02
CA LEU A 100 -13.98 20.28 -1.93
C LEU A 100 -15.09 21.24 -1.49
N LEU A 101 -15.40 21.23 -0.20
CA LEU A 101 -16.39 22.14 0.40
C LEU A 101 -15.72 23.27 1.16
N ASP A 102 -14.68 22.94 1.92
CA ASP A 102 -13.92 23.89 2.71
C ASP A 102 -12.45 23.47 2.77
N HIS A 103 -11.55 24.44 2.81
CA HIS A 103 -10.12 24.22 2.76
C HIS A 103 -9.38 25.02 3.83
N ASP A 104 -8.79 24.30 4.77
CA ASP A 104 -7.82 24.83 5.72
C ASP A 104 -6.41 24.35 5.37
N ASP A 105 -5.40 25.03 5.94
CA ASP A 105 -3.98 24.73 5.73
C ASP A 105 -3.61 23.28 6.09
N SER A 106 -4.32 22.67 7.04
CA SER A 106 -4.03 21.32 7.54
C SER A 106 -5.00 20.26 7.03
N ALA A 107 -6.27 20.60 6.89
CA ALA A 107 -7.33 19.67 6.56
C ALA A 107 -8.36 20.31 5.65
N SER A 108 -8.99 19.49 4.82
CA SER A 108 -10.00 19.89 3.87
C SER A 108 -11.28 19.12 4.16
N THR A 109 -12.40 19.81 4.20
CA THR A 109 -13.71 19.18 4.29
C THR A 109 -14.20 18.89 2.88
N VAL A 110 -14.46 17.62 2.60
CA VAL A 110 -14.84 17.12 1.29
C VAL A 110 -16.15 16.37 1.33
N THR A 111 -16.77 16.17 0.17
CA THR A 111 -17.96 15.33 0.00
C THR A 111 -17.86 14.45 -1.23
N ASP A 112 -18.40 13.24 -1.14
CA ASP A 112 -18.63 12.35 -2.29
C ASP A 112 -20.04 12.54 -2.90
N GLY A 113 -20.82 13.50 -2.38
CA GLY A 113 -22.22 13.75 -2.74
C GLY A 113 -23.24 13.04 -1.83
N GLN A 114 -22.80 12.15 -0.95
CA GLN A 114 -23.65 11.46 0.04
C GLN A 114 -23.21 11.79 1.46
N TYR A 115 -21.91 11.76 1.72
CA TYR A 115 -21.29 11.99 3.00
C TYR A 115 -20.35 13.19 2.94
N GLN A 116 -20.24 13.89 4.06
CA GLN A 116 -19.24 14.94 4.28
C GLN A 116 -18.24 14.44 5.31
N PHE A 117 -16.95 14.63 5.04
CA PHE A 117 -15.89 14.21 5.95
C PHE A 117 -14.65 15.08 5.76
N THR A 118 -13.84 15.16 6.80
CA THR A 118 -12.60 15.94 6.82
C THR A 118 -11.41 15.03 6.59
N VAL A 119 -10.55 15.40 5.65
CA VAL A 119 -9.30 14.68 5.35
C VAL A 119 -8.11 15.65 5.39
N PRO A 120 -6.90 15.18 5.74
CA PRO A 120 -5.71 16.00 5.61
C PRO A 120 -5.51 16.48 4.17
N SER A 121 -5.13 17.74 3.98
CA SER A 121 -5.01 18.34 2.65
C SER A 121 -3.96 17.63 1.77
N PHE A 122 -2.94 17.00 2.38
CA PHE A 122 -1.93 16.21 1.67
C PHE A 122 -2.47 14.88 1.09
N GLN A 123 -3.65 14.42 1.54
CA GLN A 123 -4.30 13.21 1.01
C GLN A 123 -5.19 13.50 -0.20
N LEU A 124 -5.23 14.76 -0.66
CA LEU A 124 -6.01 15.16 -1.82
C LEU A 124 -5.08 15.51 -2.98
N THR A 125 -5.46 15.07 -4.17
CA THR A 125 -4.83 15.52 -5.41
C THR A 125 -5.89 15.99 -6.40
N ASN A 126 -5.54 17.01 -7.17
CA ASN A 126 -6.30 17.41 -8.36
C ASN A 126 -5.74 16.73 -9.63
N ASP A 127 -4.57 16.08 -9.55
CA ASP A 127 -3.95 15.40 -10.68
C ASP A 127 -4.64 14.05 -10.97
N LEU A 128 -5.23 13.94 -12.16
CA LEU A 128 -5.94 12.75 -12.63
C LEU A 128 -5.01 11.57 -12.87
N ASP A 129 -3.76 11.81 -13.27
CA ASP A 129 -2.78 10.74 -13.53
C ASP A 129 -2.31 10.12 -12.22
N ILE A 130 -2.08 10.94 -11.19
CA ILE A 130 -1.78 10.47 -9.83
C ILE A 130 -2.98 9.70 -9.27
N ALA A 131 -4.19 10.27 -9.36
CA ALA A 131 -5.41 9.63 -8.88
C ALA A 131 -5.64 8.25 -9.52
N ALA A 132 -5.49 8.16 -10.85
CA ALA A 132 -5.64 6.90 -11.58
C ALA A 132 -4.56 5.87 -11.21
N SER A 133 -3.32 6.32 -11.03
CA SER A 133 -2.21 5.46 -10.63
C SER A 133 -2.44 4.82 -9.26
N VAL A 134 -2.87 5.63 -8.29
CA VAL A 134 -3.17 5.18 -6.93
C VAL A 134 -4.37 4.23 -6.91
N ALA A 135 -5.47 4.58 -7.61
CA ALA A 135 -6.64 3.72 -7.73
C ALA A 135 -6.29 2.34 -8.29
N LYS A 136 -5.49 2.32 -9.37
CA LYS A 136 -5.04 1.09 -10.02
C LYS A 136 -4.18 0.26 -9.08
N SER A 137 -3.30 0.90 -8.32
CA SER A 137 -2.40 0.23 -7.39
C SER A 137 -3.17 -0.42 -6.24
N ASP A 138 -4.13 0.30 -5.64
CA ASP A 138 -4.99 -0.24 -4.57
C ASP A 138 -5.85 -1.41 -5.10
N TYR A 139 -6.46 -1.27 -6.29
CA TYR A 139 -7.22 -2.37 -6.89
C TYR A 139 -6.36 -3.63 -7.12
N ALA A 140 -5.14 -3.45 -7.64
CA ALA A 140 -4.21 -4.56 -7.86
C ALA A 140 -3.81 -5.24 -6.54
N ALA A 141 -3.55 -4.45 -5.49
CA ALA A 141 -3.22 -4.98 -4.17
C ALA A 141 -4.41 -5.78 -3.57
N GLN A 142 -5.63 -5.25 -3.68
CA GLN A 142 -6.83 -5.95 -3.22
C GLN A 142 -7.08 -7.25 -3.99
N ALA A 143 -6.88 -7.25 -5.30
CA ALA A 143 -7.03 -8.46 -6.13
C ALA A 143 -6.04 -9.55 -5.70
N GLN A 144 -4.78 -9.20 -5.45
CA GLN A 144 -3.77 -10.15 -4.97
C GLN A 144 -4.13 -10.74 -3.60
N LEU A 145 -4.62 -9.92 -2.66
CA LEU A 145 -5.09 -10.41 -1.37
C LEU A 145 -6.29 -11.35 -1.51
N ALA A 146 -7.23 -11.03 -2.40
CA ALA A 146 -8.39 -11.87 -2.67
C ALA A 146 -7.98 -13.23 -3.23
N ASP A 147 -7.04 -13.26 -4.18
CA ASP A 147 -6.52 -14.50 -4.77
C ASP A 147 -5.82 -15.39 -3.74
N LEU A 148 -5.00 -14.79 -2.87
CA LEU A 148 -4.34 -15.52 -1.79
C LEU A 148 -5.36 -16.09 -0.81
N THR A 149 -6.36 -15.30 -0.43
CA THR A 149 -7.42 -15.73 0.49
C THR A 149 -8.26 -16.86 -0.11
N ALA A 150 -8.55 -16.79 -1.41
CA ALA A 150 -9.27 -17.82 -2.13
C ALA A 150 -8.51 -19.15 -2.12
N LYS A 151 -7.18 -19.13 -2.34
CA LYS A 151 -6.33 -20.33 -2.27
C LYS A 151 -6.35 -20.96 -0.89
N TRP A 152 -6.13 -20.17 0.17
CA TRP A 152 -6.19 -20.68 1.55
C TRP A 152 -7.55 -21.27 1.89
N THR A 153 -8.63 -20.62 1.45
CA THR A 153 -9.99 -21.11 1.67
C THR A 153 -10.22 -22.45 0.95
N GLN A 154 -9.71 -22.61 -0.27
CA GLN A 154 -9.79 -23.86 -1.01
C GLN A 154 -9.03 -24.99 -0.32
N GLU A 155 -7.78 -24.74 0.08
CA GLU A 155 -6.95 -25.73 0.78
C GLU A 155 -7.58 -26.15 2.11
N TYR A 156 -8.06 -25.19 2.90
CA TYR A 156 -8.75 -25.47 4.16
C TYR A 156 -9.99 -26.33 3.94
N ASN A 157 -10.81 -25.99 2.94
CA ASN A 157 -12.01 -26.77 2.61
C ASN A 157 -11.68 -28.18 2.12
N GLN A 158 -10.58 -28.37 1.39
CA GLN A 158 -10.12 -29.70 0.97
C GLN A 158 -9.68 -30.52 2.19
N GLN A 159 -8.88 -29.95 3.09
CA GLN A 159 -8.45 -30.61 4.32
C GLN A 159 -9.63 -31.05 5.18
N GLN A 160 -10.65 -30.20 5.31
CA GLN A 160 -11.88 -30.56 6.05
C GLN A 160 -12.63 -31.73 5.40
N ARG A 161 -12.73 -31.74 4.06
CA ARG A 161 -13.39 -32.83 3.32
C ARG A 161 -12.63 -34.15 3.48
N ASP A 162 -11.31 -34.12 3.34
CA ASP A 162 -10.47 -35.30 3.43
C ASP A 162 -10.47 -35.88 4.85
N ALA A 163 -10.42 -35.01 5.87
CA ALA A 163 -10.56 -35.43 7.27
C ALA A 163 -11.92 -36.08 7.54
N PHE A 164 -13.00 -35.53 7.00
CA PHE A 164 -14.33 -36.13 7.10
C PHE A 164 -14.38 -37.51 6.44
N ILE A 165 -13.91 -37.62 5.19
CA ILE A 165 -13.87 -38.87 4.43
C ILE A 165 -13.00 -39.93 5.14
N ALA A 166 -11.84 -39.53 5.67
CA ALA A 166 -10.97 -40.44 6.42
C ALA A 166 -11.66 -40.95 7.70
N SER A 167 -12.37 -40.07 8.42
CA SER A 167 -13.11 -40.44 9.63
C SER A 167 -14.28 -41.39 9.34
N GLU A 168 -14.98 -41.21 8.22
CA GLU A 168 -16.03 -42.13 7.76
C GLU A 168 -15.43 -43.50 7.43
N LYS A 169 -14.35 -43.55 6.65
CA LYS A 169 -13.66 -44.80 6.30
C LYS A 169 -13.18 -45.56 7.54
N GLU A 170 -12.65 -44.86 8.55
CA GLU A 170 -12.23 -45.48 9.80
C GLU A 170 -13.43 -46.09 10.57
N ARG A 171 -14.56 -45.38 10.61
CA ARG A 171 -15.80 -45.87 11.22
C ARG A 171 -16.32 -47.12 10.51
N GLU A 172 -16.29 -47.18 9.19
CA GLU A 172 -16.69 -48.35 8.40
C GLU A 172 -15.78 -49.55 8.62
N GLN A 173 -14.46 -49.34 8.68
CA GLN A 173 -13.50 -50.41 8.97
C GLN A 173 -13.68 -50.94 10.40
N LYS A 174 -13.89 -50.07 11.39
CA LYS A 174 -14.19 -50.47 12.78
C LYS A 174 -15.51 -51.26 12.86
N LYS A 175 -16.56 -50.85 12.15
CA LYS A 175 -17.81 -51.61 12.05
C LYS A 175 -17.60 -52.98 11.41
N THR A 176 -16.83 -53.06 10.32
CA THR A 176 -16.54 -54.34 9.65
C THR A 176 -15.73 -55.28 10.55
N ARG A 177 -14.66 -54.79 11.19
CA ARG A 177 -13.83 -55.59 12.12
C ARG A 177 -14.62 -56.12 13.32
N SER A 178 -15.44 -55.28 13.95
CA SER A 178 -16.27 -55.69 15.08
C SER A 178 -17.34 -56.74 14.68
N ARG A 179 -17.89 -56.65 13.47
CA ARG A 179 -18.85 -57.64 12.95
C ARG A 179 -18.20 -58.99 12.65
N THR A 180 -16.97 -59.00 12.14
CA THR A 180 -16.21 -60.24 11.90
C THR A 180 -15.78 -60.90 13.21
N ALA A 181 -15.30 -60.12 14.20
CA ALA A 181 -14.88 -60.65 15.50
C ALA A 181 -16.03 -61.30 16.30
N ARG A 182 -17.28 -60.82 16.15
CA ARG A 182 -18.46 -61.42 16.77
C ARG A 182 -18.92 -62.74 16.13
N ARG A 183 -18.45 -63.07 14.93
CA ARG A 183 -18.89 -64.26 14.18
C ARG A 183 -17.98 -65.46 14.32
N THR A 184 -16.86 -65.36 15.02
CA THR A 184 -15.98 -66.50 15.31
C THR A 184 -16.68 -67.41 16.34
N PRO A 185 -17.09 -68.64 15.98
CA PRO A 185 -17.72 -69.54 16.93
C PRO A 185 -16.69 -69.98 17.97
N THR A 186 -17.02 -69.83 19.25
CA THR A 186 -16.25 -70.38 20.36
C THR A 186 -16.10 -71.89 20.14
N PRO A 187 -14.88 -72.45 20.12
CA PRO A 187 -14.72 -73.88 19.95
C PRO A 187 -15.35 -74.57 21.16
N ALA A 188 -16.34 -75.42 20.89
CA ALA A 188 -17.00 -76.23 21.90
C ALA A 188 -15.95 -77.10 22.60
N GLN A 189 -15.72 -76.85 23.89
CA GLN A 189 -14.90 -77.73 24.70
C GLN A 189 -15.68 -79.01 24.96
N HIS A 190 -15.36 -80.05 24.20
CA HIS A 190 -15.78 -81.41 24.51
C HIS A 190 -14.95 -81.95 25.68
N ARG A 191 -15.66 -82.36 26.72
CA ARG A 191 -15.16 -82.97 27.95
C ARG A 191 -15.25 -84.48 27.86
#